data_AF-A0A164AKL6-F1
#
_entry.id   AF-A0A164AKL6-F1
#
_cell.length_a   1.000
_cell.length_b   1.000
_cell.length_c   1.000
_cell.angle_alpha   90.00
_cell.angle_beta   90.00
_cell.angle_gamma   90.00
#
_symmetry.space_group_name_H-M   'P 1'
#
loop_
_entity.id
_entity.type
_entity.pdbx_description
1 polymer ?
#
loop_
_entity_poly.entity_id
_entity_poly.type
_entity_poly.pdbx_seq_one_letter_code
_entity_poly.pdbx_strand_id
1 'polypeptide(L)'
;MVLTGCNPSGQQSQLNEPAKASDSKSPPSGSAAPAPSAASPGAASQAAPANDGAPLEEIADQSFQVELESWGKVRFVSAKRANADGRKELVLSLKDAEGHTLYTFPQPKLAASWNFESVKAVSFKDVDGDGKKDVIVLADYVTGKDSGGSAAITAPSIFIQKDKSFVSDVEIDNRLNASGKISTVSDVVAFFKAKAKTDAVQTPTDTDSNATLEKVNRNLCTRVAASNMSEDEIVQTYEDEYAKNELDRSERGQDEMYRYIGECFQQETDKLLASDSKLKTQTDAIHQTVNEAMSELSSIDYTRNGGGTMWIHGGYRTIGLYGYRMNVYVKMKLNDPKSASKKYDALVKELDSNLDKLKEQGVQGLEELMDTKRVKEAQEGFDSEFPKLNTALQKFKELTSDKDEASLYLLELLTKRVGASIDEQRSMR
;
A
#
# COMPACT_ATOMS: atom_id res chain seq x y z
N MET A 1 -48.44 -38.57 25.55
CA MET A 1 -48.79 -39.68 26.46
C MET A 1 -48.56 -40.98 25.71
N VAL A 2 -48.00 -41.98 26.39
CA VAL A 2 -47.38 -43.22 25.86
C VAL A 2 -48.30 -44.00 24.90
N LEU A 3 -47.74 -44.55 23.79
CA LEU A 3 -47.69 -45.99 23.45
C LEU A 3 -47.47 -46.28 21.94
N THR A 4 -46.46 -47.15 21.67
CA THR A 4 -46.37 -48.23 20.65
C THR A 4 -46.59 -47.89 19.16
N GLY A 5 -45.89 -48.43 18.16
CA GLY A 5 -45.10 -49.66 18.02
C GLY A 5 -45.36 -50.24 16.61
N CYS A 6 -44.46 -51.11 16.14
CA CYS A 6 -44.58 -52.04 15.00
C CYS A 6 -44.17 -51.60 13.57
N ASN A 7 -43.01 -52.15 13.16
CA ASN A 7 -42.73 -52.72 11.83
C ASN A 7 -43.69 -53.91 11.54
N PRO A 8 -43.90 -54.37 10.29
CA PRO A 8 -43.05 -55.48 9.80
C PRO A 8 -42.89 -55.65 8.26
N SER A 9 -41.81 -56.37 7.89
CA SER A 9 -41.66 -57.42 6.83
C SER A 9 -41.94 -57.05 5.35
N GLY A 10 -41.29 -57.59 4.32
CA GLY A 10 -40.35 -58.69 4.03
C GLY A 10 -40.03 -58.58 2.51
N GLN A 11 -39.19 -59.32 1.80
CA GLN A 11 -38.62 -60.67 1.89
C GLN A 11 -37.49 -60.79 0.83
N GLN A 12 -36.45 -61.58 1.17
CA GLN A 12 -35.76 -62.67 0.41
C GLN A 12 -35.60 -62.57 -1.13
N SER A 13 -34.52 -63.01 -1.79
CA SER A 13 -33.63 -64.18 -1.59
C SER A 13 -32.43 -64.06 -2.56
N GLN A 14 -31.20 -64.45 -2.16
CA GLN A 14 -30.41 -65.63 -2.61
C GLN A 14 -30.46 -65.98 -4.12
N LEU A 15 -29.46 -66.54 -4.80
CA LEU A 15 -28.04 -66.93 -4.65
C LEU A 15 -27.66 -67.36 -6.09
N ASN A 16 -26.40 -67.19 -6.53
CA ASN A 16 -25.64 -68.22 -7.28
C ASN A 16 -24.30 -67.67 -7.81
N GLU A 17 -23.25 -68.36 -7.39
CA GLU A 17 -21.92 -68.50 -8.01
C GLU A 17 -21.81 -69.95 -8.55
N PRO A 18 -20.70 -70.45 -9.15
CA PRO A 18 -19.45 -69.78 -9.59
C PRO A 18 -18.93 -70.25 -10.98
N ALA A 19 -17.89 -69.58 -11.53
CA ALA A 19 -16.86 -70.22 -12.39
C ALA A 19 -15.59 -69.36 -12.61
N LYS A 20 -14.56 -69.65 -11.80
CA LYS A 20 -13.14 -69.96 -12.09
C LYS A 20 -12.24 -69.13 -13.07
N ALA A 21 -11.07 -68.79 -12.49
CA ALA A 21 -9.70 -68.59 -13.04
C ALA A 21 -9.43 -67.32 -13.88
N SER A 22 -8.43 -66.48 -13.56
CA SER A 22 -7.01 -66.86 -13.44
C SER A 22 -6.17 -65.86 -12.61
N ASP A 23 -5.05 -66.38 -12.11
CA ASP A 23 -4.06 -65.84 -11.18
C ASP A 23 -3.40 -64.50 -11.53
N SER A 24 -3.06 -63.70 -10.50
CA SER A 24 -1.65 -63.49 -10.09
C SER A 24 -1.50 -62.61 -8.84
N LYS A 25 -0.97 -63.26 -7.79
CA LYS A 25 -0.18 -62.78 -6.64
C LYS A 25 0.25 -61.30 -6.59
N SER A 26 -0.11 -60.61 -5.50
CA SER A 26 0.81 -59.98 -4.52
C SER A 26 0.08 -59.60 -3.21
N PRO A 27 0.66 -59.79 -2.01
CA PRO A 27 0.04 -59.50 -0.71
C PRO A 27 0.67 -58.22 -0.05
N PRO A 28 0.34 -57.81 1.19
CA PRO A 28 -0.83 -56.96 1.47
C PRO A 28 -0.55 -55.76 2.40
N SER A 29 -1.56 -54.88 2.48
CA SER A 29 -2.03 -54.15 3.68
C SER A 29 -1.13 -53.11 4.36
N GLY A 30 -1.69 -51.92 4.57
CA GLY A 30 -1.07 -50.90 5.41
C GLY A 30 -1.83 -49.59 5.62
N SER A 31 -3.13 -49.65 5.88
CA SER A 31 -3.93 -48.66 6.62
C SER A 31 -4.21 -47.27 6.00
N ALA A 32 -5.50 -46.94 6.02
CA ALA A 32 -6.10 -45.69 5.58
C ALA A 32 -5.83 -44.50 6.52
N ALA A 33 -5.85 -43.29 5.94
CA ALA A 33 -6.23 -42.06 6.62
C ALA A 33 -7.05 -41.18 5.65
N PRO A 34 -8.09 -40.48 6.13
CA PRO A 34 -9.04 -39.75 5.29
C PRO A 34 -8.46 -38.41 4.83
N ALA A 35 -8.86 -38.01 3.62
CA ALA A 35 -8.56 -36.69 3.07
C ALA A 35 -9.17 -35.57 3.94
N PRO A 36 -8.42 -34.50 4.27
CA PRO A 36 -9.01 -33.30 4.82
C PRO A 36 -9.50 -32.37 3.71
N SER A 37 -10.60 -31.74 4.08
CA SER A 37 -11.43 -30.80 3.34
C SER A 37 -10.72 -29.50 2.95
N ALA A 38 -11.28 -28.84 1.94
CA ALA A 38 -10.89 -27.57 1.38
C ALA A 38 -10.74 -26.44 2.43
N ALA A 39 -9.69 -25.64 2.28
CA ALA A 39 -9.51 -24.35 2.93
C ALA A 39 -9.41 -23.24 1.87
N SER A 40 -10.18 -22.18 2.09
CA SER A 40 -10.33 -20.98 1.25
C SER A 40 -9.02 -20.19 1.04
N PRO A 41 -8.83 -19.52 -0.11
CA PRO A 41 -7.69 -18.63 -0.32
C PRO A 41 -8.04 -17.20 0.14
N GLY A 42 -7.30 -16.66 1.09
CA GLY A 42 -7.54 -15.30 1.58
C GLY A 42 -6.37 -14.70 2.36
N ALA A 43 -5.56 -13.90 1.65
CA ALA A 43 -4.90 -12.66 2.08
C ALA A 43 -3.75 -12.36 1.10
N ALA A 44 -3.98 -11.41 0.19
CA ALA A 44 -2.92 -10.89 -0.69
C ALA A 44 -1.98 -10.02 0.16
N SER A 45 -0.74 -10.48 0.29
CA SER A 45 0.36 -9.74 0.91
C SER A 45 0.67 -8.51 0.08
N GLN A 46 0.73 -7.34 0.74
CA GLN A 46 1.49 -6.19 0.25
C GLN A 46 2.92 -6.64 -0.04
N ALA A 47 3.51 -6.09 -1.10
CA ALA A 47 4.78 -6.54 -1.66
C ALA A 47 5.86 -6.64 -0.58
N ALA A 48 6.40 -7.85 -0.43
CA ALA A 48 7.66 -8.05 0.28
C ALA A 48 8.77 -7.22 -0.41
N PRO A 49 9.73 -6.68 0.34
CA PRO A 49 10.88 -5.98 -0.23
C PRO A 49 11.57 -6.87 -1.26
N ALA A 50 12.05 -6.24 -2.35
CA ALA A 50 12.80 -6.90 -3.40
C ALA A 50 13.86 -7.84 -2.80
N ASN A 51 13.79 -9.10 -3.17
CA ASN A 51 14.63 -10.16 -2.64
C ASN A 51 15.90 -10.21 -3.50
N ASP A 52 16.86 -9.31 -3.24
CA ASP A 52 18.11 -9.18 -4.00
C ASP A 52 19.10 -10.36 -3.80
N GLY A 53 18.64 -11.50 -3.26
CA GLY A 53 19.46 -12.70 -3.03
C GLY A 53 20.52 -12.56 -1.92
N ALA A 54 20.67 -11.38 -1.30
CA ALA A 54 21.55 -11.19 -0.16
C ALA A 54 20.96 -11.87 1.10
N PRO A 55 21.79 -12.60 1.89
CA PRO A 55 21.32 -13.29 3.07
C PRO A 55 20.83 -12.32 4.14
N LEU A 56 19.68 -12.64 4.74
CA LEU A 56 19.14 -11.95 5.91
C LEU A 56 19.78 -12.51 7.18
N GLU A 57 20.33 -11.64 8.02
CA GLU A 57 20.86 -12.01 9.34
C GLU A 57 19.88 -11.54 10.42
N GLU A 58 19.28 -12.48 11.14
CA GLU A 58 18.32 -12.19 12.22
C GLU A 58 19.01 -11.51 13.42
N ILE A 59 18.36 -10.48 13.94
CA ILE A 59 18.71 -9.81 15.19
C ILE A 59 17.88 -10.48 16.28
N ALA A 60 18.40 -11.60 16.79
CA ALA A 60 17.65 -12.56 17.60
C ALA A 60 17.13 -11.99 18.93
N ASP A 61 17.87 -11.06 19.53
CA ASP A 61 17.50 -10.35 20.77
C ASP A 61 16.45 -9.25 20.55
N GLN A 62 16.17 -8.89 19.30
CA GLN A 62 15.12 -7.95 18.87
C GLN A 62 14.04 -8.65 18.03
N SER A 63 13.87 -9.96 18.25
CA SER A 63 12.88 -10.80 17.58
C SER A 63 12.05 -11.56 18.61
N PHE A 64 10.73 -11.39 18.58
CA PHE A 64 9.84 -11.72 19.70
C PHE A 64 8.66 -12.59 19.27
N GLN A 65 8.27 -13.52 20.14
CA GLN A 65 6.95 -14.14 20.05
C GLN A 65 5.92 -13.14 20.55
N VAL A 66 4.89 -12.88 19.75
CA VAL A 66 3.86 -11.88 20.04
C VAL A 66 2.48 -12.38 19.62
N GLU A 67 1.46 -11.98 20.37
CA GLU A 67 0.07 -12.17 19.98
C GLU A 67 -0.51 -10.83 19.51
N LEU A 68 -0.85 -10.77 18.22
CA LEU A 68 -1.41 -9.62 17.53
C LEU A 68 -2.84 -9.95 17.11
N GLU A 69 -3.76 -9.01 17.29
CA GLU A 69 -5.20 -9.23 17.27
C GLU A 69 -5.69 -9.82 15.93
N SER A 70 -5.14 -9.34 14.81
CA SER A 70 -5.52 -9.82 13.46
C SER A 70 -4.68 -11.00 12.96
N TRP A 71 -3.62 -11.38 13.68
CA TRP A 71 -2.64 -12.38 13.25
C TRP A 71 -2.54 -13.60 14.18
N GLY A 72 -3.07 -13.50 15.40
CA GLY A 72 -2.87 -14.49 16.45
C GLY A 72 -1.42 -14.53 16.92
N LYS A 73 -0.95 -15.72 17.31
CA LYS A 73 0.42 -15.94 17.78
C LYS A 73 1.36 -16.03 16.59
N VAL A 74 2.27 -15.09 16.50
CA VAL A 74 3.28 -14.98 15.43
C VAL A 74 4.64 -14.60 16.02
N ARG A 75 5.70 -14.84 15.26
CA ARG A 75 7.04 -14.35 15.60
C ARG A 75 7.34 -13.08 14.81
N PHE A 76 7.49 -11.95 15.49
CA PHE A 76 8.06 -10.75 14.90
C PHE A 76 9.57 -10.92 14.79
N VAL A 77 10.12 -10.69 13.60
CA VAL A 77 11.55 -10.86 13.31
C VAL A 77 12.13 -9.56 12.78
N SER A 78 13.14 -9.06 13.48
CA SER A 78 14.04 -8.02 13.00
C SER A 78 15.27 -8.67 12.38
N ALA A 79 15.62 -8.31 11.15
CA ALA A 79 16.80 -8.81 10.47
C ALA A 79 17.55 -7.67 9.78
N LYS A 80 18.85 -7.84 9.59
CA LYS A 80 19.67 -6.94 8.76
C LYS A 80 19.98 -7.59 7.42
N ARG A 81 20.01 -6.76 6.38
CA ARG A 81 20.45 -7.14 5.04
C ARG A 81 21.59 -6.24 4.62
N ALA A 82 22.70 -6.82 4.14
CA ALA A 82 23.75 -6.06 3.47
C ALA A 82 23.48 -6.09 1.96
N ASN A 83 23.22 -4.92 1.38
CA ASN A 83 22.98 -4.76 -0.04
C ASN A 83 24.29 -4.82 -0.83
N ALA A 84 24.18 -4.98 -2.15
CA ALA A 84 25.33 -5.04 -3.05
C ALA A 84 26.19 -3.75 -3.04
N ASP A 85 25.61 -2.61 -2.67
CA ASP A 85 26.28 -1.32 -2.51
C ASP A 85 26.97 -1.15 -1.14
N GLY A 86 26.93 -2.18 -0.28
CA GLY A 86 27.49 -2.16 1.06
C GLY A 86 26.60 -1.52 2.12
N ARG A 87 25.42 -0.99 1.75
CA ARG A 87 24.45 -0.43 2.70
C ARG A 87 23.79 -1.56 3.48
N LYS A 88 23.60 -1.33 4.78
CA LYS A 88 22.81 -2.20 5.65
C LYS A 88 21.38 -1.67 5.73
N GLU A 89 20.42 -2.57 5.61
CA GLU A 89 18.99 -2.29 5.74
C GLU A 89 18.39 -3.10 6.88
N LEU A 90 17.42 -2.49 7.58
CA LEU A 90 16.56 -3.19 8.51
C LEU A 90 15.38 -3.81 7.75
N VAL A 91 15.19 -5.11 7.91
CA VAL A 91 14.07 -5.87 7.35
C VAL A 91 13.26 -6.44 8.50
N LEU A 92 11.96 -6.14 8.51
CA LEU A 92 11.04 -6.56 9.56
C LEU A 92 9.99 -7.51 8.96
N SER A 93 9.69 -8.60 9.66
CA SER A 93 8.71 -9.59 9.18
C SER A 93 7.92 -10.25 10.30
N LEU A 94 6.78 -10.82 9.95
CA LEU A 94 6.05 -11.77 10.80
C LEU A 94 6.26 -13.18 10.25
N LYS A 95 6.53 -14.14 11.13
CA LYS A 95 6.68 -15.56 10.81
C LYS A 95 5.72 -16.44 11.58
N ASP A 96 5.34 -17.56 10.98
CA ASP A 96 4.59 -18.62 11.66
C ASP A 96 5.49 -19.45 12.61
N ALA A 97 4.91 -20.49 13.22
CA ALA A 97 5.61 -21.36 14.16
C ALA A 97 6.69 -22.23 13.48
N GLU A 98 6.49 -22.55 12.20
CA GLU A 98 7.43 -23.29 11.37
C GLU A 98 8.56 -22.42 10.80
N GLY A 99 8.46 -21.09 10.91
CA GLY A 99 9.44 -20.12 10.46
C GLY A 99 9.21 -19.58 9.03
N HIS A 100 8.05 -19.82 8.44
CA HIS A 100 7.67 -19.21 7.16
C HIS A 100 7.25 -17.75 7.36
N THR A 101 7.68 -16.88 6.45
CA THR A 101 7.29 -15.47 6.46
C THR A 101 5.82 -15.32 6.04
N LEU A 102 5.01 -14.79 6.95
CA LEU A 102 3.59 -14.47 6.75
C LEU A 102 3.39 -13.04 6.24
N TYR A 103 4.26 -12.12 6.65
CA TYR A 103 4.18 -10.70 6.28
C TYR A 103 5.57 -10.08 6.32
N THR A 104 5.84 -9.14 5.42
CA THR A 104 7.01 -8.29 5.50
C THR A 104 6.56 -6.84 5.58
N PHE A 105 7.09 -6.11 6.57
CA PHE A 105 6.69 -4.73 6.78
C PHE A 105 7.24 -3.83 5.67
N PRO A 106 6.51 -2.77 5.30
CA PRO A 106 7.05 -1.76 4.40
C PRO A 106 8.27 -1.09 5.03
N GLN A 107 9.26 -0.74 4.21
CA GLN A 107 10.39 0.03 4.68
C GLN A 107 9.97 1.50 4.84
N PRO A 108 10.20 2.13 6.00
CA PRO A 108 9.92 3.55 6.18
C PRO A 108 10.74 4.38 5.19
N LYS A 109 10.09 5.27 4.42
CA LYS A 109 10.73 6.06 3.34
C LYS A 109 11.93 6.88 3.83
N LEU A 110 11.88 7.39 5.07
CA LEU A 110 13.00 8.10 5.70
C LEU A 110 14.24 7.22 5.90
N ALA A 111 14.03 5.99 6.38
CA ALA A 111 15.09 5.03 6.68
C ALA A 111 15.68 4.36 5.43
N ALA A 112 14.97 4.40 4.30
CA ALA A 112 15.41 3.79 3.04
C ALA A 112 16.69 4.44 2.47
N SER A 113 16.99 5.69 2.85
CA SER A 113 18.19 6.42 2.42
C SER A 113 19.36 6.35 3.41
N TRP A 114 19.17 5.75 4.60
CA TRP A 114 20.15 5.74 5.69
C TRP A 114 20.75 4.36 5.90
N ASN A 115 21.95 4.31 6.48
CA ASN A 115 22.62 3.04 6.77
C ASN A 115 22.18 2.52 8.14
N PHE A 116 21.57 1.34 8.20
CA PHE A 116 21.12 0.73 9.44
C PHE A 116 22.30 0.25 10.30
N GLU A 117 22.31 0.60 11.59
CA GLU A 117 23.32 0.12 12.54
C GLU A 117 22.77 -0.90 13.53
N SER A 118 21.71 -0.57 14.25
CA SER A 118 21.14 -1.47 15.27
C SER A 118 19.67 -1.17 15.58
N VAL A 119 18.95 -2.18 16.06
CA VAL A 119 17.62 -1.98 16.66
C VAL A 119 17.81 -1.72 18.15
N LYS A 120 17.32 -0.58 18.64
CA LYS A 120 17.35 -0.20 20.06
C LYS A 120 16.20 -0.78 20.85
N ALA A 121 15.00 -0.77 20.26
CA ALA A 121 13.82 -1.28 20.92
C ALA A 121 12.74 -1.70 19.91
N VAL A 122 12.01 -2.74 20.26
CA VAL A 122 10.74 -3.11 19.63
C VAL A 122 9.67 -3.11 20.72
N SER A 123 8.51 -2.56 20.43
CA SER A 123 7.36 -2.56 21.34
C SER A 123 6.07 -2.82 20.59
N PHE A 124 5.15 -3.52 21.25
CA PHE A 124 3.82 -3.85 20.73
C PHE A 124 2.78 -3.16 21.62
N LYS A 125 2.20 -2.07 21.13
CA LYS A 125 1.24 -1.26 21.89
C LYS A 125 0.23 -0.66 20.94
N ASP A 126 -1.03 -0.63 21.37
CA ASP A 126 -2.07 0.18 20.75
C ASP A 126 -1.73 1.67 21.00
N VAL A 127 -1.32 2.38 19.95
CA VAL A 127 -1.01 3.81 20.01
C VAL A 127 -2.07 4.69 19.36
N ASP A 128 -2.90 4.15 18.46
CA ASP A 128 -4.00 4.87 17.82
C ASP A 128 -5.35 4.69 18.54
N GLY A 129 -5.44 3.79 19.51
CA GLY A 129 -6.60 3.53 20.36
C GLY A 129 -7.63 2.59 19.73
N ASP A 130 -7.30 1.88 18.65
CA ASP A 130 -8.24 1.01 17.92
C ASP A 130 -8.42 -0.38 18.55
N GLY A 131 -7.74 -0.65 19.67
CA GLY A 131 -7.80 -1.91 20.39
C GLY A 131 -6.91 -3.01 19.79
N LYS A 132 -6.16 -2.72 18.72
CA LYS A 132 -5.17 -3.62 18.12
C LYS A 132 -3.77 -3.11 18.47
N LYS A 133 -2.83 -4.03 18.69
CA LYS A 133 -1.43 -3.67 18.96
C LYS A 133 -0.74 -3.22 17.68
N ASP A 134 -0.17 -2.02 17.73
CA ASP A 134 0.75 -1.51 16.72
C ASP A 134 2.17 -1.95 17.02
N VAL A 135 3.03 -1.89 16.01
CA VAL A 135 4.47 -2.18 16.15
C VAL A 135 5.26 -0.89 16.13
N ILE A 136 6.03 -0.65 17.18
CA ILE A 136 6.95 0.49 17.30
C ILE A 136 8.36 -0.08 17.27
N VAL A 137 9.18 0.41 16.35
CA VAL A 137 10.61 0.07 16.25
C VAL A 137 11.43 1.33 16.41
N LEU A 138 12.41 1.32 17.31
CA LEU A 138 13.45 2.33 17.40
C LEU A 138 14.74 1.74 16.86
N ALA A 139 15.31 2.33 15.82
CA ALA A 139 16.55 1.88 15.22
C ALA A 139 17.54 3.04 15.06
N ASP A 140 18.81 2.72 15.21
CA ASP A 140 19.93 3.63 14.98
C ASP A 140 20.37 3.56 13.53
N TYR A 141 20.54 4.73 12.93
CA TYR A 141 20.95 4.89 11.55
C TYR A 141 22.11 5.89 11.44
N VAL A 142 22.98 5.69 10.46
CA VAL A 142 24.01 6.68 10.09
C VAL A 142 23.57 7.38 8.80
N THR A 143 23.50 8.71 8.86
CA THR A 143 23.19 9.57 7.71
C THR A 143 24.49 9.93 6.97
N GLY A 144 24.57 9.59 5.69
CA GLY A 144 25.75 9.84 4.83
C GLY A 144 26.48 8.56 4.40
N LYS A 145 27.26 8.66 3.31
CA LYS A 145 27.88 7.51 2.63
C LYS A 145 29.11 6.94 3.37
N ASP A 146 29.65 7.68 4.33
CA ASP A 146 30.83 7.30 5.08
C ASP A 146 30.46 6.89 6.51
N SER A 147 30.62 5.60 6.83
CA SER A 147 30.53 5.02 8.17
C SER A 147 31.69 5.44 9.09
N GLY A 148 32.27 6.62 8.85
CA GLY A 148 33.50 7.12 9.46
C GLY A 148 33.31 8.51 10.07
N GLY A 149 32.46 8.62 11.11
CA GLY A 149 32.47 9.77 12.03
C GLY A 149 31.13 10.47 12.29
N SER A 150 30.05 10.15 11.56
CA SER A 150 28.71 10.67 11.86
C SER A 150 28.08 9.93 13.03
N ALA A 151 27.54 10.66 14.00
CA ALA A 151 26.82 10.06 15.13
C ALA A 151 25.54 9.36 14.64
N ALA A 152 25.27 8.16 15.15
CA ALA A 152 24.04 7.44 14.81
C ALA A 152 22.81 8.19 15.36
N ILE A 153 21.80 8.36 14.50
CA ILE A 153 20.52 8.97 14.82
C ILE A 153 19.53 7.85 15.10
N THR A 154 18.86 7.92 16.26
CA THR A 154 17.74 7.02 16.57
C THR A 154 16.49 7.53 15.88
N ALA A 155 15.88 6.69 15.03
CA ALA A 155 14.62 7.00 14.36
C ALA A 155 13.54 5.98 14.76
N PRO A 156 12.34 6.45 15.16
CA PRO A 156 11.18 5.59 15.31
C PRO A 156 10.58 5.23 13.94
N SER A 157 10.01 4.04 13.88
CA SER A 157 9.10 3.58 12.82
C SER A 157 7.87 2.99 13.49
N ILE A 158 6.69 3.49 13.15
CA ILE A 158 5.43 2.99 13.70
C ILE A 158 4.58 2.39 12.61
N PHE A 159 4.16 1.16 12.86
CA PHE A 159 3.33 0.36 11.98
C PHE A 159 1.99 0.13 12.65
N ILE A 160 0.98 0.86 12.18
CA ILE A 160 -0.39 0.79 12.68
C ILE A 160 -1.07 -0.45 12.11
N GLN A 161 -1.64 -1.30 12.97
CA GLN A 161 -2.26 -2.54 12.53
C GLN A 161 -3.61 -2.27 11.85
N LYS A 162 -3.76 -2.65 10.57
CA LYS A 162 -5.03 -2.60 9.84
C LYS A 162 -5.36 -3.99 9.30
N ASP A 163 -6.14 -4.73 10.08
CA ASP A 163 -6.45 -6.14 9.86
C ASP A 163 -5.18 -6.96 9.64
N LYS A 164 -5.10 -7.77 8.57
CA LYS A 164 -3.88 -8.54 8.21
C LYS A 164 -2.86 -7.71 7.44
N SER A 165 -2.71 -6.43 7.77
CA SER A 165 -1.72 -5.55 7.20
C SER A 165 -1.25 -4.50 8.21
N PHE A 166 -0.17 -3.81 7.89
CA PHE A 166 0.34 -2.70 8.68
C PHE A 166 0.54 -1.48 7.79
N VAL A 167 0.18 -0.32 8.32
CA VAL A 167 0.33 0.97 7.64
C VAL A 167 1.37 1.81 8.39
N SER A 168 2.36 2.33 7.65
CA SER A 168 3.31 3.33 8.15
C SER A 168 2.89 4.68 7.59
N ASP A 169 2.64 5.65 8.46
CA ASP A 169 2.35 7.02 8.05
C ASP A 169 3.65 7.83 8.02
N VAL A 170 4.08 8.16 6.80
CA VAL A 170 5.34 8.88 6.53
C VAL A 170 5.35 10.26 7.21
N GLU A 171 4.20 10.90 7.39
CA GLU A 171 4.10 12.19 8.07
C GLU A 171 4.21 12.03 9.60
N ILE A 172 3.63 10.98 10.17
CA ILE A 172 3.83 10.64 11.59
C ILE A 172 5.30 10.33 11.85
N ASP A 173 5.92 9.52 11.01
CA ASP A 173 7.35 9.21 11.09
C ASP A 173 8.17 10.50 10.95
N ASN A 174 7.86 11.38 9.99
CA ASN A 174 8.51 12.68 9.82
C ASN A 174 8.38 13.58 11.06
N ARG A 175 7.19 13.69 11.65
CA ARG A 175 6.93 14.56 12.81
C ARG A 175 7.60 14.05 14.08
N LEU A 176 7.59 12.74 14.28
CA LEU A 176 8.33 12.12 15.38
C LEU A 176 9.82 12.39 15.26
N ASN A 177 10.38 12.22 14.06
CA ASN A 177 11.78 12.51 13.77
C ASN A 177 12.13 14.00 13.86
N ALA A 178 11.26 14.90 13.37
CA ALA A 178 11.46 16.35 13.37
C ALA A 178 11.44 16.95 14.78
N SER A 179 10.80 16.28 15.75
CA SER A 179 10.74 16.77 17.13
C SER A 179 12.08 16.72 17.87
N GLY A 180 13.05 15.93 17.37
CA GLY A 180 14.39 15.74 17.97
C GLY A 180 14.38 15.20 19.42
N LYS A 181 13.22 14.78 19.92
CA LYS A 181 12.96 14.42 21.33
C LYS A 181 12.54 12.98 21.53
N ILE A 182 12.38 12.20 20.46
CA ILE A 182 11.95 10.81 20.54
C ILE A 182 13.19 9.92 20.63
N SER A 183 13.45 9.39 21.83
CA SER A 183 14.57 8.47 22.06
C SER A 183 14.10 7.15 22.70
N THR A 184 12.86 7.10 23.17
CA THR A 184 12.27 5.95 23.86
C THR A 184 10.87 5.63 23.34
N VAL A 185 10.42 4.39 23.57
CA VAL A 185 9.04 3.95 23.29
C VAL A 185 8.03 4.81 24.06
N SER A 186 8.39 5.26 25.27
CA SER A 186 7.56 6.15 26.07
C SER A 186 7.38 7.51 25.41
N ASP A 187 8.40 8.04 24.73
CA ASP A 187 8.30 9.30 24.00
C ASP A 187 7.36 9.16 22.79
N VAL A 188 7.42 8.02 22.08
CA VAL A 188 6.48 7.70 21.01
C VAL A 188 5.05 7.65 21.56
N VAL A 189 4.82 6.89 22.63
CA VAL A 189 3.49 6.81 23.26
C VAL A 189 3.04 8.19 23.77
N ALA A 190 3.95 9.01 24.32
CA ALA A 190 3.66 10.36 24.75
C ALA A 190 3.33 11.29 23.59
N PHE A 191 3.97 11.14 22.43
CA PHE A 191 3.64 11.86 21.21
C PHE A 191 2.21 11.57 20.75
N PHE A 192 1.81 10.29 20.70
CA PHE A 192 0.43 9.92 20.36
C PHE A 192 -0.57 10.40 21.41
N LYS A 193 -0.22 10.35 22.71
CA LYS A 193 -1.05 10.92 23.78
C LYS A 193 -1.13 12.45 23.75
N ALA A 194 -0.05 13.13 23.35
CA ALA A 194 -0.01 14.58 23.21
C ALA A 194 -0.77 15.04 21.98
N LYS A 195 -0.75 14.28 20.87
CA LYS A 195 -1.66 14.43 19.74
C LYS A 195 -3.10 14.34 20.24
N ALA A 196 -3.47 13.25 20.91
CA ALA A 196 -4.79 13.08 21.53
C ALA A 196 -5.16 14.19 22.54
N LYS A 197 -4.20 14.81 23.24
CA LYS A 197 -4.44 15.94 24.16
C LYS A 197 -4.52 17.30 23.46
N THR A 198 -3.78 17.51 22.38
CA THR A 198 -3.83 18.74 21.58
C THR A 198 -5.13 18.77 20.79
N ASP A 199 -5.57 17.60 20.32
CA ASP A 199 -6.91 17.34 19.79
C ASP A 199 -7.98 17.54 20.90
N ALA A 200 -7.69 17.18 22.17
CA ALA A 200 -8.63 17.39 23.28
C ALA A 200 -8.74 18.83 23.85
N VAL A 201 -7.75 19.72 23.67
CA VAL A 201 -7.81 21.12 24.16
C VAL A 201 -8.60 22.03 23.21
N GLN A 202 -8.92 21.55 22.01
CA GLN A 202 -9.98 22.08 21.17
C GLN A 202 -11.21 21.17 21.26
N THR A 203 -11.94 21.20 22.39
CA THR A 203 -13.19 20.42 22.54
C THR A 203 -14.42 21.33 22.41
N PRO A 204 -15.50 20.86 21.75
CA PRO A 204 -16.11 19.57 22.10
C PRO A 204 -16.38 18.57 20.94
N THR A 205 -16.37 17.28 21.29
CA THR A 205 -16.99 16.08 20.61
C THR A 205 -16.15 15.10 19.75
N ASP A 206 -15.06 14.53 20.25
CA ASP A 206 -14.27 13.53 19.49
C ASP A 206 -14.66 12.05 19.61
N THR A 207 -15.65 11.68 20.42
CA THR A 207 -16.27 10.34 20.30
C THR A 207 -17.37 10.31 19.24
N ASP A 208 -17.88 11.49 18.86
CA ASP A 208 -18.87 11.66 17.80
C ASP A 208 -18.20 12.04 16.47
N SER A 209 -17.08 12.79 16.45
CA SER A 209 -16.45 13.27 15.20
C SER A 209 -15.88 12.14 14.32
N ASN A 210 -15.17 11.15 14.89
CA ASN A 210 -14.64 10.03 14.11
C ASN A 210 -15.78 9.08 13.66
N ALA A 211 -16.74 8.83 14.54
CA ALA A 211 -17.98 8.13 14.19
C ALA A 211 -18.80 8.89 13.12
N THR A 212 -18.75 10.22 13.12
CA THR A 212 -19.40 11.12 12.15
C THR A 212 -18.63 11.14 10.84
N LEU A 213 -17.30 11.22 10.84
CA LEU A 213 -16.44 11.17 9.66
C LEU A 213 -16.63 9.84 8.93
N GLU A 214 -16.49 8.72 9.62
CA GLU A 214 -16.72 7.41 9.01
C GLU A 214 -18.16 7.25 8.52
N LYS A 215 -19.15 7.72 9.27
CA LYS A 215 -20.57 7.65 8.87
C LYS A 215 -20.85 8.51 7.63
N VAL A 216 -20.32 9.74 7.60
CA VAL A 216 -20.42 10.65 6.46
C VAL A 216 -19.76 10.00 5.24
N ASN A 217 -18.54 9.48 5.38
CA ASN A 217 -17.82 8.81 4.30
C ASN A 217 -18.50 7.52 3.82
N ARG A 218 -19.07 6.69 4.70
CA ARG A 218 -19.87 5.51 4.29
C ARG A 218 -21.11 5.91 3.50
N ASN A 219 -21.82 6.94 3.94
CA ASN A 219 -23.02 7.45 3.27
C ASN A 219 -22.67 8.08 1.91
N LEU A 220 -21.60 8.88 1.87
CA LEU A 220 -21.05 9.46 0.66
C LEU A 220 -20.65 8.37 -0.32
N CYS A 221 -19.87 7.39 0.13
CA CYS A 221 -19.44 6.27 -0.70
C CYS A 221 -20.63 5.55 -1.34
N THR A 222 -21.65 5.20 -0.55
CA THR A 222 -22.87 4.57 -1.05
C THR A 222 -23.57 5.43 -2.11
N ARG A 223 -23.63 6.76 -1.90
CA ARG A 223 -24.26 7.71 -2.83
C ARG A 223 -23.48 7.83 -4.13
N VAL A 224 -22.16 8.07 -4.07
CA VAL A 224 -21.34 8.31 -5.26
C VAL A 224 -21.13 7.04 -6.06
N ALA A 225 -20.95 5.89 -5.40
CA ALA A 225 -20.77 4.59 -6.06
C ALA A 225 -21.98 4.17 -6.91
N ALA A 226 -23.19 4.54 -6.46
CA ALA A 226 -24.44 4.25 -7.15
C ALA A 226 -24.81 5.30 -8.23
N SER A 227 -24.02 6.36 -8.37
CA SER A 227 -24.28 7.48 -9.29
C SER A 227 -23.47 7.36 -10.60
N ASN A 228 -23.79 8.21 -11.56
CA ASN A 228 -22.98 8.44 -12.76
C ASN A 228 -22.23 9.79 -12.70
N MET A 229 -21.89 10.24 -11.49
CA MET A 229 -21.17 11.49 -11.29
C MET A 229 -19.79 11.45 -11.95
N SER A 230 -19.39 12.57 -12.53
CA SER A 230 -18.02 12.83 -12.96
C SER A 230 -17.07 12.98 -11.77
N GLU A 231 -15.77 12.96 -12.04
CA GLU A 231 -14.73 13.13 -11.01
C GLU A 231 -14.93 14.43 -10.20
N ASP A 232 -15.18 15.54 -10.90
CA ASP A 232 -15.41 16.86 -10.27
C ASP A 232 -16.68 16.87 -9.42
N GLU A 233 -17.76 16.23 -9.89
CA GLU A 233 -19.01 16.12 -9.12
C GLU A 233 -18.84 15.26 -7.86
N ILE A 234 -18.03 14.20 -7.93
CA ILE A 234 -17.70 13.36 -6.77
C ILE A 234 -16.94 14.19 -5.73
N VAL A 235 -15.88 14.89 -6.16
CA VAL A 235 -15.08 15.75 -5.26
C VAL A 235 -15.98 16.81 -4.63
N GLN A 236 -16.75 17.54 -5.44
CA GLN A 236 -17.66 18.58 -4.93
C GLN A 236 -18.68 18.01 -3.93
N THR A 237 -19.22 16.82 -4.19
CA THR A 237 -20.16 16.16 -3.28
C THR A 237 -19.52 15.84 -1.92
N TYR A 238 -18.26 15.39 -1.92
CA TYR A 238 -17.51 15.19 -0.67
C TYR A 238 -17.22 16.52 0.02
N GLU A 239 -16.74 17.54 -0.69
CA GLU A 239 -16.44 18.85 -0.12
C GLU A 239 -17.67 19.52 0.51
N ASP A 240 -18.83 19.44 -0.15
CA ASP A 240 -20.09 19.99 0.34
C ASP A 240 -20.56 19.29 1.62
N GLU A 241 -20.48 17.95 1.67
CA GLU A 241 -20.84 17.20 2.88
C GLU A 241 -19.81 17.39 3.99
N TYR A 242 -18.52 17.54 3.69
CA TYR A 242 -17.49 17.85 4.69
C TYR A 242 -17.73 19.23 5.28
N ALA A 243 -18.05 20.24 4.46
CA ALA A 243 -18.40 21.57 4.93
C ALA A 243 -19.68 21.57 5.78
N LYS A 244 -20.72 20.85 5.33
CA LYS A 244 -22.01 20.76 6.03
C LYS A 244 -21.93 20.05 7.39
N ASN A 245 -21.04 19.07 7.51
CA ASN A 245 -20.83 18.30 8.75
C ASN A 245 -19.63 18.83 9.57
N GLU A 246 -19.10 20.01 9.23
CA GLU A 246 -17.98 20.67 9.93
C GLU A 246 -16.74 19.77 10.08
N LEU A 247 -16.48 18.92 9.09
CA LEU A 247 -15.32 18.03 9.05
C LEU A 247 -14.04 18.81 8.73
N ASP A 248 -12.87 18.22 9.02
CA ASP A 248 -11.57 18.84 8.75
C ASP A 248 -11.41 19.11 7.24
N ARG A 249 -11.16 20.37 6.91
CA ARG A 249 -10.93 20.88 5.55
C ARG A 249 -9.56 21.54 5.40
N SER A 250 -8.67 21.32 6.36
CA SER A 250 -7.24 21.64 6.22
C SER A 250 -6.62 20.82 5.08
N GLU A 251 -5.36 21.11 4.72
CA GLU A 251 -4.63 20.30 3.73
C GLU A 251 -4.63 18.81 4.10
N ARG A 252 -4.54 18.50 5.39
CA ARG A 252 -4.64 17.14 5.93
C ARG A 252 -6.04 16.56 5.77
N GLY A 253 -7.08 17.31 6.16
CA GLY A 253 -8.47 16.86 6.04
C GLY A 253 -8.86 16.60 4.58
N GLN A 254 -8.35 17.43 3.65
CA GLN A 254 -8.46 17.21 2.21
C GLN A 254 -7.75 15.92 1.79
N ASP A 255 -6.51 15.69 2.20
CA ASP A 255 -5.80 14.44 1.87
C ASP A 255 -6.53 13.19 2.39
N GLU A 256 -7.08 13.26 3.61
CA GLU A 256 -7.93 12.19 4.18
C GLU A 256 -9.22 11.99 3.36
N MET A 257 -9.88 13.07 2.92
CA MET A 257 -11.06 13.02 2.05
C MET A 257 -10.76 12.30 0.74
N TYR A 258 -9.68 12.66 0.05
CA TYR A 258 -9.28 12.02 -1.20
C TYR A 258 -8.88 10.55 -0.99
N ARG A 259 -8.25 10.20 0.14
CA ARG A 259 -8.01 8.81 0.52
C ARG A 259 -9.34 8.03 0.65
N TYR A 260 -10.35 8.60 1.31
CA TYR A 260 -11.66 7.96 1.43
C TYR A 260 -12.37 7.78 0.09
N ILE A 261 -12.27 8.76 -0.84
CA ILE A 261 -12.76 8.60 -2.21
C ILE A 261 -12.09 7.40 -2.88
N GLY A 262 -10.76 7.31 -2.79
CA GLY A 262 -9.99 6.22 -3.37
C GLY A 262 -10.38 4.85 -2.81
N GLU A 263 -10.46 4.73 -1.49
CA GLU A 263 -10.86 3.50 -0.80
C GLU A 263 -12.28 3.08 -1.15
N CYS A 264 -13.22 4.03 -1.23
CA CYS A 264 -14.59 3.76 -1.63
C CYS A 264 -14.64 3.07 -3.00
N PHE A 265 -14.00 3.67 -4.02
CA PHE A 265 -14.04 3.13 -5.37
C PHE A 265 -13.15 1.89 -5.56
N GLN A 266 -12.11 1.72 -4.75
CA GLN A 266 -11.37 0.45 -4.70
C GLN A 266 -12.27 -0.68 -4.22
N GLN A 267 -13.04 -0.48 -3.14
CA GLN A 267 -14.00 -1.49 -2.66
C GLN A 267 -15.06 -1.83 -3.70
N GLU A 268 -15.59 -0.84 -4.41
CA GLU A 268 -16.52 -1.08 -5.52
C GLU A 268 -15.88 -1.84 -6.68
N THR A 269 -14.62 -1.54 -6.98
CA THR A 269 -13.85 -2.27 -7.98
C THR A 269 -13.65 -3.73 -7.59
N ASP A 270 -13.31 -3.99 -6.33
CA ASP A 270 -13.15 -5.35 -5.80
C ASP A 270 -14.47 -6.14 -5.86
N LYS A 271 -15.60 -5.49 -5.58
CA LYS A 271 -16.94 -6.11 -5.73
C LYS A 271 -17.24 -6.47 -7.18
N LEU A 272 -16.95 -5.57 -8.13
CA LEU A 272 -17.16 -5.83 -9.56
C LEU A 272 -16.32 -7.00 -10.08
N LEU A 273 -15.12 -7.17 -9.53
CA LEU A 273 -14.16 -8.20 -9.95
C LEU A 273 -14.20 -9.47 -9.10
N ALA A 274 -15.15 -9.60 -8.18
CA ALA A 274 -15.21 -10.73 -7.24
C ALA A 274 -15.24 -12.10 -7.93
N SER A 275 -15.78 -12.18 -9.15
CA SER A 275 -15.84 -13.40 -9.96
C SER A 275 -14.80 -13.49 -11.08
N ASP A 276 -13.98 -12.45 -11.30
CA ASP A 276 -12.96 -12.41 -12.35
C ASP A 276 -11.56 -12.19 -11.76
N SER A 277 -10.97 -13.29 -11.26
CA SER A 277 -9.66 -13.25 -10.61
C SER A 277 -8.53 -12.81 -11.54
N LYS A 278 -8.67 -13.03 -12.86
CA LYS A 278 -7.65 -12.67 -13.84
C LYS A 278 -7.66 -11.16 -14.06
N LEU A 279 -8.85 -10.59 -14.33
CA LEU A 279 -8.99 -9.14 -14.49
C LEU A 279 -8.69 -8.41 -13.19
N LYS A 280 -9.03 -8.99 -12.02
CA LYS A 280 -8.60 -8.47 -10.72
C LYS A 280 -7.08 -8.36 -10.60
N THR A 281 -6.36 -9.45 -10.89
CA THR A 281 -4.89 -9.45 -10.80
C THR A 281 -4.26 -8.40 -11.72
N GLN A 282 -4.77 -8.26 -12.95
CA GLN A 282 -4.31 -7.24 -13.88
C GLN A 282 -4.62 -5.82 -13.38
N THR A 283 -5.84 -5.60 -12.88
CA THR A 283 -6.29 -4.31 -12.34
C THR A 283 -5.45 -3.89 -11.13
N ASP A 284 -5.21 -4.79 -10.19
CA ASP A 284 -4.39 -4.53 -9.00
C ASP A 284 -2.95 -4.17 -9.39
N ALA A 285 -2.37 -4.89 -10.36
CA ALA A 285 -1.03 -4.60 -10.88
C ALA A 285 -0.95 -3.23 -11.57
N ILE A 286 -1.98 -2.86 -12.36
CA ILE A 286 -2.06 -1.54 -12.99
C ILE A 286 -2.19 -0.45 -11.93
N HIS A 287 -3.11 -0.62 -10.97
CA HIS A 287 -3.33 0.36 -9.90
C HIS A 287 -2.06 0.59 -9.08
N GLN A 288 -1.37 -0.48 -8.68
CA GLN A 288 -0.08 -0.37 -7.99
C GLN A 288 0.93 0.41 -8.83
N THR A 289 1.08 0.06 -10.12
CA THR A 289 2.07 0.68 -11.01
C THR A 289 1.76 2.17 -11.25
N VAL A 290 0.47 2.53 -11.34
CA VAL A 290 0.03 3.92 -11.43
C VAL A 290 0.37 4.69 -10.15
N ASN A 291 0.12 4.11 -8.97
CA ASN A 291 0.44 4.76 -7.69
C ASN A 291 1.94 4.94 -7.50
N GLU A 292 2.76 3.97 -7.93
CA GLU A 292 4.21 4.11 -8.02
C GLU A 292 4.58 5.29 -8.91
N ALA A 293 4.08 5.35 -10.15
CA ALA A 293 4.35 6.45 -11.07
C ALA A 293 3.94 7.82 -10.51
N MET A 294 2.76 7.94 -9.89
CA MET A 294 2.29 9.19 -9.31
C MET A 294 3.09 9.61 -8.08
N SER A 295 3.52 8.66 -7.25
CA SER A 295 4.40 8.94 -6.11
C SER A 295 5.75 9.48 -6.59
N GLU A 296 6.39 8.83 -7.57
CA GLU A 296 7.69 9.27 -8.09
C GLU A 296 7.59 10.63 -8.79
N LEU A 297 6.53 10.85 -9.57
CA LEU A 297 6.28 12.14 -10.21
C LEU A 297 6.07 13.27 -9.18
N SER A 298 5.35 13.00 -8.10
CA SER A 298 5.15 13.96 -7.02
C SER A 298 6.45 14.30 -6.29
N SER A 299 7.33 13.31 -6.07
CA SER A 299 8.68 13.53 -5.53
C SER A 299 9.55 14.37 -6.47
N ILE A 300 9.45 14.13 -7.77
CA ILE A 300 10.13 14.91 -8.80
C ILE A 300 9.63 16.36 -8.78
N ASP A 301 8.32 16.58 -8.73
CA ASP A 301 7.74 17.93 -8.67
C ASP A 301 8.13 18.66 -7.38
N TYR A 302 8.12 17.97 -6.23
CA TYR A 302 8.61 18.52 -4.97
C TYR A 302 10.07 19.01 -5.09
N THR A 303 10.92 18.19 -5.70
CA THR A 303 12.34 18.47 -5.86
C THR A 303 12.58 19.63 -6.82
N ARG A 304 11.94 19.61 -7.98
CA ARG A 304 12.13 20.59 -9.07
C ARG A 304 11.58 21.98 -8.75
N ASN A 305 10.64 22.08 -7.82
CA ASN A 305 10.01 23.35 -7.44
C ASN A 305 10.54 23.91 -6.11
N GLY A 306 11.72 23.45 -5.66
CA GLY A 306 12.45 24.07 -4.53
C GLY A 306 11.96 23.66 -3.13
N GLY A 307 11.11 22.64 -3.05
CA GLY A 307 10.49 22.16 -1.82
C GLY A 307 9.22 22.93 -1.44
N GLY A 308 8.20 22.19 -1.05
CA GLY A 308 6.90 22.73 -0.62
C GLY A 308 5.90 21.59 -0.44
N THR A 309 5.16 21.57 0.67
CA THR A 309 4.27 20.45 1.00
C THR A 309 3.09 20.32 0.05
N MET A 310 2.74 21.40 -0.67
CA MET A 310 1.65 21.41 -1.67
C MET A 310 1.81 20.33 -2.75
N TRP A 311 3.04 20.03 -3.18
CA TRP A 311 3.31 18.99 -4.18
C TRP A 311 3.04 17.58 -3.65
N ILE A 312 3.32 17.38 -2.36
CA ILE A 312 3.07 16.13 -1.65
C ILE A 312 1.55 15.95 -1.47
N HIS A 313 0.85 16.99 -1.01
CA HIS A 313 -0.61 17.00 -0.89
C HIS A 313 -1.29 16.73 -2.25
N GLY A 314 -0.87 17.43 -3.30
CA GLY A 314 -1.37 17.20 -4.67
C GLY A 314 -1.14 15.77 -5.17
N GLY A 315 0.00 15.16 -4.81
CA GLY A 315 0.30 13.75 -5.07
C GLY A 315 -0.68 12.80 -4.38
N TYR A 316 -0.91 12.97 -3.07
CA TYR A 316 -1.86 12.16 -2.31
C TYR A 316 -3.29 12.27 -2.85
N ARG A 317 -3.73 13.50 -3.17
CA ARG A 317 -5.05 13.74 -3.76
C ARG A 317 -5.20 13.07 -5.11
N THR A 318 -4.17 13.15 -5.94
CA THR A 318 -4.12 12.48 -7.25
C THR A 318 -4.23 10.96 -7.09
N ILE A 319 -3.47 10.36 -6.16
CA ILE A 319 -3.54 8.92 -5.87
C ILE A 319 -4.94 8.52 -5.38
N GLY A 320 -5.55 9.31 -4.50
CA GLY A 320 -6.93 9.09 -4.05
C GLY A 320 -7.93 9.03 -5.22
N LEU A 321 -7.83 9.96 -6.18
CA LEU A 321 -8.67 9.96 -7.38
C LEU A 321 -8.45 8.74 -8.29
N TYR A 322 -7.26 8.13 -8.25
CA TYR A 322 -7.03 6.92 -9.03
C TYR A 322 -7.86 5.73 -8.57
N GLY A 323 -8.36 5.69 -7.32
CA GLY A 323 -9.36 4.70 -6.94
C GLY A 323 -10.64 4.79 -7.80
N TYR A 324 -11.15 6.01 -8.03
CA TYR A 324 -12.28 6.25 -8.93
C TYR A 324 -11.95 5.92 -10.39
N ARG A 325 -10.80 6.40 -10.88
CA ARG A 325 -10.36 6.17 -12.28
C ARG A 325 -10.17 4.68 -12.56
N MET A 326 -9.64 3.90 -11.61
CA MET A 326 -9.54 2.45 -11.74
C MET A 326 -10.92 1.77 -11.76
N ASN A 327 -11.90 2.27 -11.00
CA ASN A 327 -13.28 1.79 -11.09
C ASN A 327 -13.89 2.03 -12.48
N VAL A 328 -13.66 3.21 -13.07
CA VAL A 328 -14.07 3.52 -14.44
C VAL A 328 -13.39 2.58 -15.45
N TYR A 329 -12.08 2.40 -15.34
CA TYR A 329 -11.31 1.46 -16.16
C TYR A 329 -11.92 0.05 -16.12
N VAL A 330 -12.25 -0.46 -14.93
CA VAL A 330 -12.84 -1.80 -14.77
C VAL A 330 -14.24 -1.87 -15.36
N LYS A 331 -15.09 -0.87 -15.14
CA LYS A 331 -16.41 -0.78 -15.79
C LYS A 331 -16.29 -0.78 -17.31
N MET A 332 -15.26 -0.14 -17.87
CA MET A 332 -14.99 -0.19 -19.30
C MET A 332 -14.54 -1.59 -19.73
N LYS A 333 -13.63 -2.24 -19.01
CA LYS A 333 -13.16 -3.61 -19.30
C LYS A 333 -14.28 -4.65 -19.30
N LEU A 334 -15.21 -4.54 -18.35
CA LEU A 334 -16.36 -5.45 -18.24
C LEU A 334 -17.41 -5.23 -19.35
N ASN A 335 -17.31 -4.12 -20.10
CA ASN A 335 -18.21 -3.79 -21.21
C ASN A 335 -17.56 -4.02 -22.59
N ASP A 336 -16.61 -4.95 -22.68
CA ASP A 336 -15.94 -5.36 -23.93
C ASP A 336 -15.43 -4.16 -24.77
N PRO A 337 -14.45 -3.40 -24.23
CA PRO A 337 -14.00 -2.15 -24.84
C PRO A 337 -13.37 -2.40 -26.22
N LYS A 338 -13.55 -1.46 -27.15
CA LYS A 338 -13.01 -1.62 -28.51
C LYS A 338 -11.51 -1.39 -28.53
N SER A 339 -10.85 -1.95 -29.53
CA SER A 339 -9.43 -1.63 -29.79
C SER A 339 -9.26 -0.14 -30.11
N ALA A 340 -8.29 0.49 -29.44
CA ALA A 340 -7.92 1.89 -29.61
C ALA A 340 -6.44 2.05 -29.99
N SER A 341 -5.80 1.01 -30.55
CA SER A 341 -4.35 0.91 -30.76
C SER A 341 -3.73 2.15 -31.42
N LYS A 342 -4.35 2.74 -32.44
CA LYS A 342 -3.80 3.93 -33.12
C LYS A 342 -3.68 5.14 -32.19
N LYS A 343 -4.72 5.40 -31.39
CA LYS A 343 -4.73 6.51 -30.42
C LYS A 343 -3.78 6.23 -29.27
N TYR A 344 -3.80 4.99 -28.79
CA TYR A 344 -2.91 4.52 -27.74
C TYR A 344 -1.43 4.70 -28.13
N ASP A 345 -1.04 4.24 -29.31
CA ASP A 345 0.34 4.35 -29.81
C ASP A 345 0.77 5.81 -30.03
N ALA A 346 -0.15 6.71 -30.37
CA ALA A 346 0.12 8.13 -30.46
C ALA A 346 0.40 8.73 -29.07
N LEU A 347 -0.41 8.40 -28.07
CA LEU A 347 -0.21 8.87 -26.69
C LEU A 347 1.02 8.27 -26.02
N VAL A 348 1.41 7.04 -26.35
CA VAL A 348 2.69 6.48 -25.88
C VAL A 348 3.86 7.34 -26.37
N LYS A 349 3.85 7.74 -27.65
CA LYS A 349 4.89 8.63 -28.19
C LYS A 349 4.89 10.00 -27.53
N GLU A 350 3.71 10.53 -27.23
CA GLU A 350 3.57 11.80 -26.52
C GLU A 350 4.10 11.70 -25.07
N LEU A 351 3.74 10.64 -24.35
CA LEU A 351 4.24 10.35 -23.01
C LEU A 351 5.76 10.21 -23.00
N ASP A 352 6.33 9.43 -23.92
CA ASP A 352 7.78 9.26 -24.04
C ASP A 352 8.47 10.60 -24.35
N SER A 353 7.90 11.42 -25.25
CA SER A 353 8.40 12.77 -25.52
C SER A 353 8.31 13.70 -24.30
N ASN A 354 7.27 13.57 -23.49
CA ASN A 354 7.12 14.33 -22.25
C ASN A 354 8.15 13.90 -21.21
N LEU A 355 8.42 12.60 -21.08
CA LEU A 355 9.48 12.09 -20.19
C LEU A 355 10.87 12.57 -20.62
N ASP A 356 11.16 12.59 -21.91
CA ASP A 356 12.43 13.12 -22.44
C ASP A 356 12.59 14.61 -22.08
N LYS A 357 11.54 15.42 -22.29
CA LYS A 357 11.54 16.84 -21.90
C LYS A 357 11.71 17.03 -20.40
N LEU A 358 11.01 16.24 -19.58
CA LEU A 358 11.12 16.29 -18.12
C LEU A 358 12.55 15.97 -17.68
N LYS A 359 13.20 14.98 -18.31
CA LYS A 359 14.59 14.63 -18.08
C LYS A 359 15.55 15.74 -18.47
N GLU A 360 15.38 16.31 -19.66
CA GLU A 360 16.19 17.41 -20.17
C GLU A 360 16.09 18.65 -19.28
N GLN A 361 14.88 18.94 -18.80
CA GLN A 361 14.61 20.01 -17.85
C GLN A 361 15.28 19.78 -16.49
N GLY A 362 15.28 18.54 -15.99
CA GLY A 362 15.88 18.18 -14.70
C GLY A 362 15.49 19.16 -13.61
N VAL A 363 16.49 19.67 -12.90
CA VAL A 363 16.33 20.71 -11.86
C VAL A 363 16.73 22.13 -12.32
N GLN A 364 16.82 22.36 -13.63
CA GLN A 364 17.29 23.64 -14.18
C GLN A 364 16.47 24.85 -13.69
N GLY A 365 17.13 25.90 -13.22
CA GLY A 365 16.51 27.11 -12.70
C GLY A 365 16.48 27.15 -11.17
N LEU A 366 16.73 26.02 -10.49
CA LEU A 366 16.93 26.05 -9.03
C LEU A 366 18.19 26.81 -8.63
N GLU A 367 19.17 26.94 -9.52
CA GLU A 367 20.38 27.74 -9.31
C GLU A 367 20.08 29.22 -9.02
N GLU A 368 18.92 29.72 -9.44
CA GLU A 368 18.46 31.09 -9.18
C GLU A 368 17.75 31.23 -7.82
N LEU A 369 17.33 30.11 -7.21
CA LEU A 369 16.48 30.08 -6.02
C LEU A 369 17.18 29.55 -4.76
N MET A 370 18.25 28.78 -4.90
CA MET A 370 18.93 28.13 -3.78
C MET A 370 20.45 28.01 -3.98
N ASP A 371 21.17 27.77 -2.89
CA ASP A 371 22.62 27.61 -2.92
C ASP A 371 23.08 26.35 -3.66
N THR A 372 24.35 26.33 -4.07
CA THR A 372 24.95 25.24 -4.86
C THR A 372 24.84 23.87 -4.19
N LYS A 373 24.85 23.81 -2.85
CA LYS A 373 24.73 22.55 -2.12
C LYS A 373 23.30 22.00 -2.28
N ARG A 374 22.29 22.84 -2.09
CA ARG A 374 20.88 22.45 -2.23
C ARG A 374 20.51 22.09 -3.68
N VAL A 375 21.09 22.77 -4.67
CA VAL A 375 20.92 22.38 -6.09
C VAL A 375 21.48 20.98 -6.33
N LYS A 376 22.65 20.67 -5.77
CA LYS A 376 23.26 19.35 -5.89
C LYS A 376 22.40 18.26 -5.23
N GLU A 377 21.88 18.53 -4.03
CA GLU A 377 20.95 17.63 -3.33
C GLU A 377 19.67 17.39 -4.16
N ALA A 378 19.12 18.44 -4.79
CA ALA A 378 17.96 18.33 -5.67
C ALA A 378 18.28 17.51 -6.93
N GLN A 379 19.45 17.69 -7.54
CA GLN A 379 19.89 16.90 -8.69
C GLN A 379 20.03 15.42 -8.31
N GLU A 380 20.64 15.10 -7.16
CA GLU A 380 20.75 13.72 -6.65
C GLU A 380 19.35 13.10 -6.40
N GLY A 381 18.41 13.88 -5.87
CA GLY A 381 17.01 13.47 -5.71
C GLY A 381 16.34 13.17 -7.05
N PHE A 382 16.46 14.07 -8.03
CA PHE A 382 15.91 13.87 -9.36
C PHE A 382 16.50 12.63 -10.06
N ASP A 383 17.82 12.44 -9.97
CA ASP A 383 18.52 11.30 -10.58
C ASP A 383 18.13 9.96 -9.93
N SER A 384 17.68 9.97 -8.67
CA SER A 384 17.11 8.80 -7.99
C SER A 384 15.68 8.48 -8.46
N GLU A 385 14.81 9.49 -8.54
CA GLU A 385 13.36 9.25 -8.74
C GLU A 385 12.97 9.13 -10.22
N PHE A 386 13.65 9.84 -11.13
CA PHE A 386 13.33 9.79 -12.55
C PHE A 386 13.42 8.37 -13.16
N PRO A 387 14.45 7.56 -12.88
CA PRO A 387 14.49 6.17 -13.34
C PRO A 387 13.34 5.31 -12.81
N LYS A 388 12.88 5.56 -11.57
CA LYS A 388 11.75 4.83 -10.96
C LYS A 388 10.44 5.19 -11.64
N LEU A 389 10.19 6.48 -11.88
CA LEU A 389 9.05 6.97 -12.65
C LEU A 389 9.02 6.30 -14.04
N ASN A 390 10.14 6.34 -14.76
CA ASN A 390 10.23 5.75 -16.10
C ASN A 390 9.97 4.23 -16.04
N THR A 391 10.53 3.52 -15.06
CA THR A 391 10.29 2.08 -14.88
C THR A 391 8.82 1.77 -14.63
N ALA A 392 8.15 2.52 -13.76
CA ALA A 392 6.73 2.36 -13.49
C ALA A 392 5.89 2.61 -14.76
N LEU A 393 6.18 3.66 -15.53
CA LEU A 393 5.46 3.96 -16.78
C LEU A 393 5.73 2.93 -17.89
N GLN A 394 6.92 2.32 -17.96
CA GLN A 394 7.18 1.19 -18.86
C GLN A 394 6.36 -0.04 -18.47
N LYS A 395 6.35 -0.39 -17.18
CA LYS A 395 5.52 -1.49 -16.65
C LYS A 395 4.03 -1.23 -16.89
N PHE A 396 3.56 0.01 -16.76
CA PHE A 396 2.19 0.38 -17.08
C PHE A 396 1.87 0.06 -18.55
N LYS A 397 2.74 0.46 -19.50
CA LYS A 397 2.59 0.17 -20.93
C LYS A 397 2.57 -1.32 -21.25
N GLU A 398 3.33 -2.13 -20.52
CA GLU A 398 3.30 -3.60 -20.63
C GLU A 398 1.96 -4.18 -20.15
N LEU A 399 1.47 -3.74 -18.99
CA LEU A 399 0.21 -4.20 -18.41
C LEU A 399 -1.04 -3.79 -19.20
N THR A 400 -0.90 -2.79 -20.07
CA THR A 400 -1.96 -2.21 -20.92
C THR A 400 -1.71 -2.45 -22.41
N SER A 401 -0.96 -3.52 -22.74
CA SER A 401 -0.59 -3.88 -24.11
C SER A 401 -1.77 -4.36 -24.99
N ASP A 402 -2.96 -4.51 -24.41
CA ASP A 402 -4.21 -4.77 -25.13
C ASP A 402 -4.70 -3.54 -25.92
N LYS A 403 -4.28 -2.33 -25.50
CA LYS A 403 -4.51 -1.05 -26.20
C LYS A 403 -5.97 -0.80 -26.56
N ASP A 404 -6.88 -1.20 -25.69
CA ASP A 404 -8.30 -0.90 -25.85
C ASP A 404 -8.69 0.48 -25.27
N GLU A 405 -9.96 0.83 -25.39
CA GLU A 405 -10.49 2.11 -24.90
C GLU A 405 -10.29 2.29 -23.38
N ALA A 406 -10.29 1.22 -22.58
CA ALA A 406 -10.06 1.31 -21.14
C ALA A 406 -8.59 1.63 -20.84
N SER A 407 -7.66 0.93 -21.51
CA SER A 407 -6.22 1.19 -21.41
C SER A 407 -5.86 2.58 -21.93
N LEU A 408 -6.52 3.04 -23.00
CA LEU A 408 -6.38 4.41 -23.52
C LEU A 408 -6.77 5.45 -22.47
N TYR A 409 -7.90 5.28 -21.79
CA TYR A 409 -8.38 6.21 -20.77
C TYR A 409 -7.35 6.45 -19.65
N LEU A 410 -6.74 5.40 -19.12
CA LEU A 410 -5.70 5.56 -18.09
C LEU A 410 -4.43 6.22 -18.64
N LEU A 411 -4.04 5.88 -19.87
CA LEU A 411 -2.87 6.48 -20.53
C LEU A 411 -3.08 7.99 -20.76
N GLU A 412 -4.26 8.42 -21.18
CA GLU A 412 -4.59 9.84 -21.36
C GLU A 412 -4.38 10.64 -20.06
N LEU A 413 -4.82 10.10 -18.93
CA LEU A 413 -4.66 10.72 -17.61
C LEU A 413 -3.19 10.82 -17.19
N LEU A 414 -2.43 9.75 -17.38
CA LEU A 414 -1.00 9.72 -17.06
C LEU A 414 -0.20 10.68 -17.94
N THR A 415 -0.44 10.67 -19.26
CA THR A 415 0.20 11.57 -20.22
C THR A 415 -0.05 13.03 -19.87
N LYS A 416 -1.30 13.38 -19.54
CA LYS A 416 -1.67 14.73 -19.10
C LYS A 416 -0.94 15.12 -17.81
N ARG A 417 -0.87 14.22 -16.82
CA ARG A 417 -0.24 14.52 -15.53
C ARG A 417 1.28 14.70 -15.64
N VAL A 418 1.96 13.88 -16.44
CA VAL A 418 3.40 14.07 -16.75
C VAL A 418 3.62 15.35 -17.55
N GLY A 419 2.72 15.68 -18.48
CA GLY A 419 2.75 16.94 -19.23
C GLY A 419 2.67 18.18 -18.32
N ALA A 420 1.78 18.17 -17.32
CA ALA A 420 1.64 19.29 -16.38
C ALA A 420 2.94 19.61 -15.62
N SER A 421 3.70 18.58 -15.20
CA SER A 421 5.00 18.75 -14.54
C SER A 421 6.04 19.48 -15.39
N ILE A 422 5.91 19.44 -16.72
CA ILE A 422 6.82 20.12 -17.66
C ILE A 422 6.47 21.61 -17.77
N ASP A 423 5.18 21.91 -17.83
CA ASP A 423 4.66 23.27 -18.03
C ASP A 423 4.76 24.12 -16.76
N GLU A 424 4.59 23.52 -15.57
CA GLU A 424 4.67 24.24 -14.29
C GLU A 424 6.04 24.88 -14.05
N GLN A 425 7.14 24.21 -14.41
CA GLN A 425 8.49 24.78 -14.29
C GLN A 425 8.71 25.98 -15.24
N ARG A 426 8.00 26.03 -16.39
CA ARG A 426 8.08 27.16 -17.32
C ARG A 426 7.39 28.41 -16.78
N SER A 427 6.39 28.25 -15.91
CA SER A 427 5.67 29.38 -15.32
C SER A 427 6.45 30.14 -14.24
N MET A 428 7.54 29.55 -13.72
CA MET A 428 8.40 30.14 -12.71
C MET A 428 9.63 30.88 -13.28
N ARG A 429 9.84 30.86 -14.61
CA ARG A 429 10.94 31.57 -15.30
C ARG A 429 10.50 32.90 -15.89
#